data_AF-A0AAU0R8M0-F1
#
_entry.id   AF-A0AAU0R8M0-F1
#
_cell.length_a   1.000
_cell.length_b   1.000
_cell.length_c   1.000
_cell.angle_alpha   90.00
_cell.angle_beta   90.00
_cell.angle_gamma   90.00
#
_symmetry.space_group_name_H-M   'P 1'
#
loop_
_entity.id
_entity.type
_entity.pdbx_description
1 polymer ?
#
loop_
_entity_poly.entity_id
_entity_poly.type
_entity_poly.pdbx_seq_one_letter_code
_entity_poly.pdbx_strand_id
1 'polypeptide(L)'
;MSIEKIVFDKVYDGPIDADIDWVAGGNFDGYIYKTTLRFTEEKNEVVLTTKIVDQSRYDGEECDTNDIGTFSVSDKRAIVCQFPGFDMRGRFLGENCEFIAFSIWHNKDRTRAYSRVYTLTAD
;
A
#
# COMPACT_ATOMS: atom_id res chain seq x y z
N MET A 1 24.00 -5.11 -4.73
CA MET A 1 22.94 -4.43 -5.53
C MET A 1 22.36 -3.37 -4.63
N SER A 2 22.60 -2.09 -4.94
CA SER A 2 22.28 -0.99 -4.05
C SER A 2 20.77 -0.67 -4.07
N ILE A 3 20.21 -0.51 -2.88
CA ILE A 3 18.83 -0.06 -2.61
C ILE A 3 18.75 1.48 -2.80
N GLU A 4 19.45 1.99 -3.82
CA GLU A 4 19.88 3.40 -3.98
C GLU A 4 18.76 4.45 -4.01
N LYS A 5 17.48 4.02 -3.98
CA LYS A 5 16.32 4.90 -4.11
C LYS A 5 15.29 4.78 -2.98
N ILE A 6 15.33 3.73 -2.18
CA ILE A 6 14.41 3.64 -1.04
C ILE A 6 14.99 4.53 0.07
N VAL A 7 14.23 5.56 0.45
CA VAL A 7 14.48 6.29 1.69
C VAL A 7 13.86 5.49 2.82
N PHE A 8 14.70 4.91 3.67
CA PHE A 8 14.29 4.10 4.83
C PHE A 8 13.83 4.98 5.98
N ASP A 9 13.00 4.38 6.85
CA ASP A 9 12.47 5.00 8.07
C ASP A 9 11.70 6.31 7.85
N LYS A 10 11.25 6.51 6.61
CA LYS A 10 10.34 7.58 6.21
C LYS A 10 9.00 7.01 5.75
N VAL A 11 7.98 7.85 5.86
CA VAL A 11 6.61 7.52 5.45
C VAL A 11 6.43 7.89 3.98
N TYR A 12 5.79 6.99 3.25
CA TYR A 12 5.28 7.23 1.92
C TYR A 12 3.75 7.29 2.00
N ASP A 13 3.18 8.45 1.68
CA ASP A 13 1.74 8.67 1.64
C ASP A 13 1.12 7.97 0.43
N GLY A 14 0.13 7.13 0.67
CA GLY A 14 -0.74 6.55 -0.34
C GLY A 14 -2.03 7.36 -0.57
N PRO A 15 -2.88 6.88 -1.48
CA PRO A 15 -4.15 7.54 -1.78
C PRO A 15 -5.14 7.42 -0.60
N ILE A 16 -6.11 8.33 -0.59
CA ILE A 16 -7.39 8.10 0.10
C ILE A 16 -8.21 7.20 -0.82
N ASP A 17 -8.77 6.13 -0.26
CA ASP A 17 -9.56 5.13 -0.98
C ASP A 17 -10.80 4.76 -0.14
N ALA A 18 -11.67 3.94 -0.71
CA ALA A 18 -12.88 3.48 -0.05
C ALA A 18 -13.10 1.98 -0.25
N ASP A 19 -13.66 1.34 0.77
CA ASP A 19 -14.29 0.04 0.65
C ASP A 19 -15.80 0.26 0.58
N ILE A 20 -16.46 -0.34 -0.40
CA ILE A 20 -17.86 -0.07 -0.73
C ILE A 20 -18.54 -1.40 -1.02
N ASP A 21 -19.51 -1.75 -0.19
CA ASP A 21 -20.48 -2.81 -0.45
C ASP A 21 -21.83 -2.21 -0.86
N TRP A 22 -22.41 -2.79 -1.92
CA TRP A 22 -23.72 -2.39 -2.41
C TRP A 22 -24.78 -3.28 -1.79
N VAL A 23 -25.48 -2.74 -0.78
CA VAL A 23 -26.55 -3.46 -0.11
C VAL A 23 -27.84 -3.39 -0.94
N ALA A 24 -28.63 -4.47 -0.89
CA ALA A 24 -29.92 -4.56 -1.56
C ALA A 24 -30.80 -3.32 -1.28
N GLY A 25 -31.37 -2.73 -2.33
CA GLY A 25 -32.11 -1.47 -2.25
C GLY A 25 -31.30 -0.23 -2.64
N GLY A 26 -30.01 -0.38 -3.00
CA GLY A 26 -29.17 0.73 -3.47
C GLY A 26 -28.58 1.57 -2.34
N ASN A 27 -28.55 1.04 -1.13
CA ASN A 27 -27.88 1.68 0.00
C ASN A 27 -26.37 1.55 -0.15
N PHE A 28 -25.68 2.64 0.19
CA PHE A 28 -24.23 2.70 0.27
C PHE A 28 -23.82 2.26 1.67
N ASP A 29 -23.07 1.16 1.75
CA ASP A 29 -22.44 0.69 2.98
C ASP A 29 -20.93 0.64 2.75
N GLY A 30 -20.15 1.32 3.59
CA GLY A 30 -18.71 1.40 3.36
C GLY A 30 -17.99 2.45 4.20
N TYR A 31 -16.66 2.41 4.11
CA TYR A 31 -15.76 3.27 4.88
C TYR A 31 -14.64 3.83 3.99
N ILE A 32 -14.15 5.01 4.39
CA ILE A 32 -13.03 5.72 3.75
C ILE A 32 -11.78 5.44 4.57
N TYR A 33 -10.68 5.17 3.89
CA TYR A 33 -9.39 4.93 4.52
C TYR A 33 -8.24 5.57 3.75
N LYS A 34 -7.10 5.70 4.40
CA LYS A 34 -5.84 6.13 3.80
C LYS A 34 -4.76 5.11 4.09
N THR A 35 -3.91 4.83 3.12
CA THR A 35 -2.74 3.97 3.33
C THR A 35 -1.43 4.74 3.39
N THR A 36 -0.47 4.23 4.16
CA THR A 36 0.91 4.70 4.14
C THR A 36 1.87 3.51 4.15
N LEU A 37 3.03 3.67 3.53
CA LEU A 37 4.10 2.67 3.55
C LEU A 37 5.32 3.18 4.31
N ARG A 38 5.99 2.30 5.04
CA ARG A 38 7.31 2.56 5.64
C ARG A 38 8.23 1.36 5.43
N PHE A 39 9.40 1.61 4.88
CA PHE A 39 10.46 0.60 4.74
C PHE A 39 11.45 0.74 5.89
N THR A 40 11.83 -0.37 6.52
CA THR A 40 12.80 -0.41 7.61
C THR A 40 13.97 -1.30 7.21
N GLU A 41 15.17 -0.71 7.06
CA GLU A 41 16.34 -1.43 6.55
C GLU A 41 16.82 -2.50 7.54
N GLU A 42 16.95 -2.16 8.82
CA GLU A 42 17.51 -3.05 9.86
C GLU A 42 16.77 -4.39 9.97
N LYS A 43 15.46 -4.38 9.73
CA LYS A 43 14.60 -5.56 9.83
C LYS A 43 14.27 -6.19 8.48
N ASN A 44 14.67 -5.55 7.38
CA ASN A 44 14.22 -5.89 6.03
C ASN A 44 12.68 -6.00 5.91
N GLU A 45 11.99 -5.09 6.60
CA GLU A 45 10.54 -5.06 6.73
C GLU A 45 9.94 -3.87 5.98
N VAL A 46 8.72 -4.06 5.51
CA VAL A 46 7.85 -2.99 5.02
C VAL A 46 6.54 -3.05 5.80
N VAL A 47 6.11 -1.91 6.32
CA VAL A 47 4.85 -1.76 7.04
C VAL A 47 3.89 -1.00 6.16
N LEU A 48 2.73 -1.60 5.87
CA LEU A 48 1.57 -0.94 5.29
C LEU A 48 0.61 -0.60 6.43
N THR A 49 0.42 0.68 6.68
CA THR A 49 -0.58 1.16 7.64
C THR A 49 -1.82 1.56 6.87
N THR A 50 -2.98 1.03 7.28
CA THR A 50 -4.29 1.49 6.83
C THR A 50 -4.96 2.21 7.98
N LYS A 51 -5.35 3.46 7.74
CA LYS A 51 -6.03 4.30 8.72
C LYS A 51 -7.45 4.60 8.27
N ILE A 52 -8.42 4.32 9.12
CA ILE A 52 -9.82 4.65 8.87
C ILE A 52 -10.02 6.15 9.06
N VAL A 53 -10.61 6.77 8.04
CA VAL A 53 -10.88 8.21 7.99
C VAL A 53 -12.33 8.50 8.34
N ASP A 54 -13.26 7.72 7.79
CA ASP A 54 -14.70 7.83 8.06
C ASP A 54 -15.36 6.47 7.88
N GLN A 55 -16.16 6.05 8.85
CA GLN A 55 -16.96 4.82 8.80
C GLN A 55 -18.42 5.07 9.23
N SER A 56 -18.87 6.33 9.19
CA SER A 56 -20.22 6.73 9.62
C SER A 56 -21.37 6.08 8.84
N ARG A 57 -21.06 5.49 7.68
CA ARG A 57 -21.99 4.80 6.79
C ARG A 57 -21.71 3.30 6.66
N TYR A 58 -20.81 2.77 7.49
CA TYR A 58 -20.52 1.35 7.54
C TYR A 58 -21.29 0.71 8.70
N ASP A 59 -22.00 -0.39 8.44
CA ASP A 59 -22.75 -1.10 9.47
C ASP A 59 -21.88 -2.05 10.32
N GLY A 60 -20.67 -2.36 9.85
CA GLY A 60 -19.65 -3.14 10.55
C GLY A 60 -18.72 -2.29 11.44
N GLU A 61 -17.80 -2.99 12.11
CA GLU A 61 -16.68 -2.36 12.82
C GLU A 61 -15.39 -2.59 12.02
N GLU A 62 -14.73 -1.50 11.63
CA GLU A 62 -13.40 -1.54 11.03
C GLU A 62 -12.41 -0.78 11.91
N CYS A 63 -11.13 -1.15 11.87
CA CYS A 63 -10.10 -0.49 12.66
C CYS A 63 -8.81 -0.26 11.88
N ASP A 64 -7.99 0.66 12.40
CA ASP A 64 -6.67 0.91 11.85
C ASP A 64 -5.84 -0.37 11.90
N THR A 65 -5.17 -0.70 10.78
CA THR A 65 -4.35 -1.90 10.67
C THR A 65 -2.91 -1.59 10.28
N ASN A 66 -2.01 -2.46 10.69
CA ASN A 66 -0.61 -2.47 10.28
C ASN A 66 -0.26 -3.85 9.75
N ASP A 67 -0.16 -3.97 8.44
CA ASP A 67 0.33 -5.18 7.80
C ASP A 67 1.86 -5.12 7.70
N ILE A 68 2.52 -6.13 8.24
CA ILE A 68 3.99 -6.25 8.20
C ILE A 68 4.34 -7.27 7.12
N GLY A 69 5.17 -6.84 6.18
CA GLY A 69 5.70 -7.65 5.11
C GLY A 69 7.22 -7.58 5.04
N THR A 70 7.80 -8.36 4.13
CA THR A 70 9.21 -8.25 3.77
C THR A 70 9.34 -7.50 2.46
N PHE A 71 10.50 -6.87 2.22
CA PHE A 71 10.81 -6.32 0.92
C PHE A 71 12.13 -6.86 0.36
N SER A 72 12.26 -6.79 -0.96
CA SER A 72 13.49 -7.05 -1.68
C SER A 72 13.59 -6.21 -2.95
N VAL A 73 14.81 -5.96 -3.41
CA VAL A 73 15.06 -5.27 -4.68
C VAL A 73 15.57 -6.29 -5.69
N SER A 74 14.83 -6.44 -6.79
CA SER A 74 15.23 -7.31 -7.90
C SER A 74 16.33 -6.68 -8.77
N ASP A 75 17.00 -7.54 -9.54
CA ASP A 75 17.97 -7.18 -10.60
C ASP A 75 17.44 -6.11 -11.58
N LYS A 76 16.14 -6.12 -11.87
CA LYS A 76 15.46 -5.15 -12.73
C LYS A 76 15.08 -3.84 -12.04
N ARG A 77 15.64 -3.57 -10.84
CA ARG A 77 15.31 -2.41 -9.99
C ARG A 77 13.83 -2.32 -9.63
N ALA A 78 13.13 -3.45 -9.64
CA ALA A 78 11.76 -3.52 -9.12
C ALA A 78 11.82 -3.88 -7.63
N ILE A 79 10.99 -3.19 -6.84
CA ILE A 79 10.79 -3.43 -5.42
C ILE A 79 9.69 -4.47 -5.31
N VAL A 80 9.95 -5.54 -4.58
CA VAL A 80 8.97 -6.61 -4.32
C VAL A 80 8.69 -6.60 -2.83
N CYS A 81 7.43 -6.42 -2.46
CA CYS A 81 6.94 -6.50 -1.09
C CYS A 81 6.02 -7.71 -0.96
N GLN A 82 6.18 -8.48 0.11
CA GLN A 82 5.41 -9.70 0.34
C GLN A 82 4.75 -9.64 1.71
N PHE A 83 3.42 -9.71 1.72
CA PHE A 83 2.58 -9.70 2.91
C PHE A 83 1.83 -11.05 3.05
N PRO A 84 1.28 -11.39 4.22
CA PRO A 84 0.60 -12.67 4.44
C PRO A 84 -0.57 -13.01 3.50
N GLY A 85 -1.17 -12.03 2.81
CA GLY A 85 -2.31 -12.25 1.89
C GLY A 85 -2.17 -11.66 0.49
N PHE A 86 -1.12 -10.89 0.23
CA PHE A 86 -0.93 -10.20 -1.05
C PHE A 86 0.54 -9.89 -1.29
N ASP A 87 0.89 -9.68 -2.56
CA ASP A 87 2.20 -9.18 -2.95
C ASP A 87 2.05 -7.82 -3.64
N MET A 88 3.08 -7.01 -3.54
CA MET A 88 3.22 -5.77 -4.30
C MET A 88 4.52 -5.83 -5.10
N ARG A 89 4.47 -5.44 -6.37
CA ARG A 89 5.68 -5.19 -7.16
C ARG A 89 5.63 -3.79 -7.71
N GLY A 90 6.64 -2.99 -7.36
CA GLY A 90 6.68 -1.59 -7.71
C GLY A 90 8.02 -1.12 -8.22
N ARG A 91 8.03 0.16 -8.57
CA ARG A 91 9.21 0.87 -9.05
C ARG A 91 9.06 2.36 -8.78
N PHE A 92 10.19 3.02 -8.53
CA PHE A 92 10.24 4.48 -8.56
C PHE A 92 10.02 5.02 -9.98
N LEU A 93 9.09 5.96 -10.10
CA LEU A 93 8.67 6.66 -11.33
C LEU A 93 8.71 8.18 -11.09
N GLY A 94 8.51 8.94 -12.18
CA GLY A 94 8.69 10.39 -12.19
C GLY A 94 10.12 10.77 -12.59
N GLU A 95 10.30 12.01 -13.01
CA GLU A 95 11.61 12.51 -13.47
C GLU A 95 12.65 12.51 -12.34
N ASN A 96 12.18 12.75 -11.11
CA ASN A 96 12.99 12.82 -9.90
C ASN A 96 12.82 11.58 -9.00
N CYS A 97 12.18 10.51 -9.51
CA CYS A 97 11.87 9.31 -8.73
C CYS A 97 11.00 9.60 -7.49
N GLU A 98 10.13 10.60 -7.60
CA GLU A 98 9.28 11.11 -6.53
C GLU A 98 8.06 10.22 -6.22
N PHE A 99 7.70 9.31 -7.12
CA PHE A 99 6.59 8.39 -6.96
C PHE A 99 7.10 6.95 -6.84
N ILE A 100 6.56 6.16 -5.92
CA ILE A 100 6.68 4.70 -5.93
C ILE A 100 5.34 4.09 -6.35
N ALA A 101 5.30 3.53 -7.55
CA ALA A 101 4.09 2.90 -8.09
C ALA A 101 4.19 1.39 -7.93
N PHE A 102 3.12 0.77 -7.41
CA PHE A 102 2.99 -0.66 -7.20
C PHE A 102 1.84 -1.23 -8.01
N SER A 103 2.07 -2.42 -8.58
CA SER A 103 1.01 -3.37 -8.94
C SER A 103 0.83 -4.34 -7.77
N ILE A 104 -0.40 -4.54 -7.32
CA ILE A 104 -0.78 -5.28 -6.12
C ILE A 104 -1.72 -6.42 -6.51
N TRP A 105 -1.50 -7.63 -5.97
CA TRP A 105 -2.38 -8.77 -6.21
C TRP A 105 -2.48 -9.70 -5.00
N HIS A 106 -3.62 -10.35 -4.85
CA HIS A 106 -3.89 -11.28 -3.74
C HIS A 106 -3.63 -12.74 -4.14
N ASN A 107 -3.21 -13.56 -3.18
CA ASN A 107 -3.07 -15.02 -3.33
C ASN A 107 -2.32 -15.48 -4.59
N LYS A 108 -1.32 -14.71 -5.04
CA LYS A 108 -0.54 -14.93 -6.27
C LYS A 108 -1.35 -14.83 -7.59
N ASP A 109 -2.62 -14.45 -7.53
CA ASP A 109 -3.46 -14.23 -8.71
C ASP A 109 -3.28 -12.83 -9.30
N ARG A 110 -2.44 -12.73 -10.31
CA ARG A 110 -2.14 -11.45 -11.00
C ARG A 110 -3.25 -10.97 -11.91
N THR A 111 -4.29 -11.77 -12.19
CA THR A 111 -5.35 -11.38 -13.13
C THR A 111 -6.23 -10.25 -12.59
N ARG A 112 -6.29 -10.12 -11.26
CA ARG A 112 -7.04 -9.07 -10.54
C ARG A 112 -6.12 -8.02 -9.94
N ALA A 113 -4.94 -7.82 -10.54
CA ALA A 113 -4.00 -6.85 -10.03
C ALA A 113 -4.54 -5.43 -10.17
N TYR A 114 -4.36 -4.62 -9.14
CA TYR A 114 -4.67 -3.19 -9.15
C TYR A 114 -3.40 -2.39 -8.89
N SER A 115 -3.44 -1.07 -9.10
CA SER A 115 -2.27 -0.21 -8.94
C SER A 115 -2.47 0.81 -7.83
N ARG A 116 -1.40 1.09 -7.09
CA ARG A 116 -1.34 2.20 -6.13
C ARG A 116 -0.03 2.95 -6.25
N VAL A 117 -0.09 4.24 -5.97
CA VAL A 117 1.07 5.13 -5.98
C VAL A 117 1.25 5.69 -4.59
N TYR A 118 2.49 5.76 -4.15
CA TYR A 118 2.86 6.42 -2.91
C TYR A 118 3.92 7.49 -3.19
N THR A 119 3.93 8.52 -2.36
CA THR A 119 4.89 9.64 -2.42
C THR A 119 5.57 9.81 -1.09
N LEU A 120 6.87 10.09 -1.07
CA LEU A 120 7.57 10.41 0.17
C LEU A 120 6.90 11.63 0.84
N THR A 121 6.50 11.49 2.09
CA THR A 121 5.94 12.61 2.86
C THR A 121 7.02 13.69 3.03
N ALA A 122 6.66 14.95 2.75
CA ALA A 122 7.54 16.07 3.06
C ALA A 122 7.62 16.23 4.58
N ASP A 123 8.86 16.30 5.11
CA ASP A 123 9.11 16.58 6.53
C ASP A 123 8.57 17.95 6.97
#